data_AF-X1CL84-F1
#
_entry.id   AF-X1CL84-F1
#
_cell.length_a   1.000
_cell.length_b   1.000
_cell.length_c   1.000
_cell.angle_alpha   90.00
_cell.angle_beta   90.00
_cell.angle_gamma   90.00
#
_symmetry.space_group_name_H-M   'P 1'
#
loop_
_entity.id
_entity.type
_entity.pdbx_description
1 polymer ?
#
loop_
_entity_poly.entity_id
_entity_poly.type
_entity_poly.pdbx_seq_one_letter_code
_entity_poly.pdbx_strand_id
1 'polypeptide(L)'
;MSEQADSLVVELAQGTYDYKSLPPPDNSNKLHEQGMICAACHLRGYEMFGPPRKDGTTADSNDTTLPHGAWESTDAFEDSRFCSTCHQFGANGYALNGKLLENTYEEWKASDYPEKGVSCQSCHMPDRRHLWRGIHDVEMTRS
;
A
#
# COMPACT_ATOMS: atom_id res chain seq x y z
N MET A 1 6.61 7.45 -16.28
CA MET A 1 5.72 8.52 -16.77
C MET A 1 5.70 8.64 -18.30
N SER A 2 6.77 8.30 -19.03
CA SER A 2 6.75 8.30 -20.51
C SER A 2 5.73 7.31 -21.08
N GLU A 3 5.65 6.09 -20.52
CA GLU A 3 4.76 5.05 -21.02
C GLU A 3 3.26 5.40 -20.91
N GLN A 4 2.85 6.15 -19.88
CA GLN A 4 1.48 6.64 -19.74
C GLN A 4 1.18 7.81 -20.69
N ALA A 5 2.20 8.60 -21.05
CA ALA A 5 2.06 9.65 -22.03
C ALA A 5 1.95 9.07 -23.45
N ASP A 6 2.71 8.02 -23.75
CA ASP A 6 2.72 7.36 -25.04
C ASP A 6 1.38 6.65 -25.32
N SER A 7 0.80 5.98 -24.33
CA SER A 7 -0.54 5.37 -24.46
C SER A 7 -1.66 6.41 -24.62
N LEU A 8 -1.57 7.55 -23.93
CA LEU A 8 -2.51 8.67 -24.07
C LEU A 8 -2.44 9.32 -25.46
N VAL A 9 -1.24 9.49 -26.03
CA VAL A 9 -1.06 10.03 -27.38
C VAL A 9 -1.71 9.11 -28.43
N VAL A 10 -1.59 7.78 -28.25
CA VAL A 10 -2.24 6.80 -29.12
C VAL A 10 -3.77 6.83 -28.97
N GLU A 11 -4.28 6.95 -27.75
CA GLU A 11 -5.72 7.05 -27.45
C GLU A 11 -6.37 8.29 -28.05
N LEU A 12 -5.73 9.46 -27.89
CA LEU A 12 -6.20 10.72 -28.47
C LEU A 12 -6.19 10.71 -30.01
N ALA A 13 -5.28 9.95 -30.62
CA ALA A 13 -5.19 9.81 -32.07
C ALA A 13 -6.25 8.86 -32.67
N GLN A 14 -6.77 7.90 -31.90
CA GLN A 14 -7.64 6.81 -32.40
C GLN A 14 -9.13 7.00 -32.08
N GLY A 15 -9.51 8.05 -31.35
CA GLY A 15 -10.90 8.51 -31.22
C GLY A 15 -11.81 7.69 -30.30
N THR A 16 -11.51 6.41 -30.07
CA THR A 16 -12.08 5.59 -28.98
C THR A 16 -11.13 4.43 -28.69
N TYR A 17 -10.59 4.37 -27.48
CA TYR A 17 -9.72 3.29 -27.04
C TYR A 17 -10.57 2.18 -26.42
N ASP A 18 -10.70 1.04 -27.10
CA ASP A 18 -11.37 -0.13 -26.53
C ASP A 18 -10.41 -0.89 -25.60
N TYR A 19 -10.38 -0.47 -24.34
CA TYR A 19 -9.55 -1.06 -23.29
C TYR A 19 -9.77 -2.57 -23.10
N LYS A 20 -10.90 -3.12 -23.57
CA LYS A 20 -11.20 -4.57 -23.50
C LYS A 20 -10.49 -5.37 -24.57
N SER A 21 -10.03 -4.72 -25.64
CA SER A 21 -9.28 -5.34 -26.74
C SER A 21 -7.78 -5.43 -26.47
N LEU A 22 -7.29 -4.71 -25.45
CA LEU A 22 -5.90 -4.78 -25.07
C LEU A 22 -5.60 -6.14 -24.44
N PRO A 23 -4.43 -6.75 -24.75
CA PRO A 23 -3.93 -7.81 -23.89
C PRO A 23 -3.84 -7.27 -22.46
N PRO A 24 -4.14 -8.09 -21.44
CA PRO A 24 -3.95 -7.67 -20.06
C PRO A 24 -2.54 -7.07 -19.93
N PRO A 25 -2.39 -5.91 -19.26
CA PRO A 25 -1.09 -5.26 -19.15
C PRO A 25 -0.08 -6.30 -18.67
N ASP A 26 1.07 -6.35 -19.35
CA ASP A 26 2.19 -7.17 -18.90
C ASP A 26 2.52 -6.76 -17.46
N ASN A 27 2.08 -7.60 -16.53
CA ASN A 27 2.28 -7.44 -15.10
C ASN A 27 3.61 -8.08 -14.67
N SER A 28 4.58 -8.17 -15.58
CA SER A 28 5.94 -8.64 -15.32
C SER A 28 6.56 -7.95 -14.11
N ASN A 29 6.25 -6.66 -13.88
CA ASN A 29 6.60 -5.95 -12.65
C ASN A 29 5.49 -6.11 -11.60
N LYS A 30 5.86 -6.65 -10.44
CA LYS A 30 4.92 -6.87 -9.34
C LYS A 30 4.49 -5.52 -8.77
N LEU A 31 3.21 -5.35 -8.40
CA LEU A 31 2.67 -4.06 -7.92
C LEU A 31 3.48 -3.42 -6.78
N HIS A 32 4.12 -4.23 -5.92
CA HIS A 32 4.96 -3.74 -4.83
C HIS A 32 6.28 -3.08 -5.29
N GLU A 33 6.74 -3.39 -6.51
CA GLU A 33 7.97 -2.80 -7.09
C GLU A 33 7.71 -1.38 -7.63
N GLN A 34 6.43 -0.99 -7.77
CA GLN A 34 6.03 0.33 -8.23
C GLN A 34 5.92 1.36 -7.09
N GLY A 35 6.30 0.98 -5.87
CA GLY A 35 6.24 1.83 -4.68
C GLY A 35 4.85 1.86 -4.01
N MET A 36 4.58 2.91 -3.24
CA MET A 36 3.34 3.08 -2.48
C MET A 36 2.18 3.60 -3.34
N ILE A 37 1.79 2.82 -4.34
CA ILE A 37 0.59 3.08 -5.15
C ILE A 37 -0.64 2.40 -4.54
N CYS A 38 -1.85 2.89 -4.84
CA CYS A 38 -3.09 2.38 -4.25
C CYS A 38 -3.22 0.84 -4.39
N ALA A 39 -2.93 0.32 -5.58
CA ALA A 39 -3.05 -1.10 -5.89
C ALA A 39 -2.02 -1.98 -5.16
N ALA A 40 -0.87 -1.43 -4.75
CA ALA A 40 0.16 -2.21 -4.03
C ALA A 40 -0.36 -2.70 -2.66
N CYS A 41 -1.21 -1.90 -2.01
CA CYS A 41 -1.79 -2.23 -0.71
C CYS A 41 -3.22 -2.76 -0.84
N HIS A 42 -4.04 -2.16 -1.71
CA HIS A 42 -5.48 -2.38 -1.72
C HIS A 42 -5.98 -3.40 -2.75
N LEU A 43 -5.16 -3.87 -3.69
CA LEU A 43 -5.59 -4.79 -4.74
C LEU A 43 -4.94 -6.16 -4.58
N ARG A 44 -5.74 -7.23 -4.53
CA ARG A 44 -5.29 -8.63 -4.52
C ARG A 44 -6.28 -9.47 -5.30
N GLY A 45 -5.82 -10.25 -6.28
CA GLY A 45 -6.71 -11.14 -7.04
C GLY A 45 -7.88 -10.44 -7.76
N TYR A 46 -7.70 -9.17 -8.15
CA TYR A 46 -8.76 -8.29 -8.69
C TYR A 46 -9.85 -7.87 -7.69
N GLU A 47 -9.65 -8.12 -6.40
CA GLU A 47 -10.51 -7.67 -5.32
C GLU A 47 -9.84 -6.53 -4.56
N MET A 48 -10.68 -5.57 -4.13
CA MET A 48 -10.24 -4.41 -3.37
C MET A 48 -10.39 -4.69 -1.87
N PHE A 49 -9.36 -4.38 -1.08
CA PHE A 49 -9.33 -4.55 0.37
C PHE A 49 -9.02 -3.22 1.05
N GLY A 50 -9.43 -3.06 2.30
CA GLY A 50 -9.14 -1.83 3.06
C GLY A 50 -9.51 -1.95 4.54
N PRO A 51 -9.22 -0.92 5.35
CA PRO A 51 -9.60 -0.91 6.75
C PRO A 51 -11.14 -0.87 6.92
N PRO A 52 -11.66 -1.28 8.11
CA PRO A 52 -13.04 -1.00 8.53
C PRO A 52 -13.36 0.48 8.38
N ARG A 53 -14.60 0.96 8.22
CA ARG A 53 -14.83 2.42 8.11
C ARG A 53 -14.60 3.15 9.43
N LYS A 54 -14.16 4.42 9.38
CA LYS A 54 -13.83 5.21 10.58
C LYS A 54 -15.06 5.52 11.44
N ASP A 55 -16.21 5.67 10.79
CA ASP A 55 -17.51 5.89 11.43
C ASP A 55 -18.15 4.60 11.97
N GLY A 56 -17.45 3.46 11.87
CA GLY A 56 -17.95 2.16 12.32
C GLY A 56 -19.03 1.56 11.42
N THR A 57 -19.36 2.20 10.30
CA THR A 57 -20.33 1.63 9.36
C THR A 57 -19.70 0.48 8.59
N THR A 58 -20.48 -0.57 8.36
CA THR A 58 -20.12 -1.66 7.47
C THR A 58 -20.75 -1.37 6.11
N ALA A 59 -19.94 -1.17 5.07
CA ALA A 59 -20.47 -1.23 3.71
C ALA A 59 -20.70 -2.69 3.34
N ASP A 60 -21.76 -2.95 2.57
CA ASP A 60 -21.89 -4.21 1.87
C ASP A 60 -20.75 -4.29 0.85
N SER A 61 -19.89 -5.31 0.97
CA SER A 61 -18.78 -5.53 0.03
C SER A 61 -19.27 -5.89 -1.39
N ASN A 62 -20.58 -6.08 -1.58
CA ASN A 62 -21.22 -6.25 -2.87
C ASN A 62 -21.99 -5.00 -3.35
N ASP A 63 -21.84 -3.86 -2.66
CA ASP A 63 -22.48 -2.62 -3.09
C ASP A 63 -21.83 -2.08 -4.37
N THR A 64 -22.39 -2.49 -5.50
CA THR A 64 -21.97 -2.06 -6.84
C THR A 64 -22.18 -0.57 -7.12
N THR A 65 -22.87 0.16 -6.23
CA THR A 65 -22.98 1.63 -6.34
C THR A 65 -21.73 2.34 -5.85
N LEU A 66 -20.89 1.67 -5.07
CA LEU A 66 -19.61 2.21 -4.64
C LEU A 66 -18.58 2.15 -5.78
N PRO A 67 -17.71 3.17 -5.91
CA PRO A 67 -16.61 3.15 -6.87
C PRO A 67 -15.82 1.84 -6.75
N HIS A 68 -15.51 1.24 -7.90
CA HIS A 68 -14.74 0.00 -8.00
C HIS A 68 -15.37 -1.24 -7.36
N GLY A 69 -16.70 -1.27 -7.16
CA GLY A 69 -17.42 -2.48 -6.72
C GLY A 69 -17.29 -2.77 -5.23
N ALA A 70 -17.20 -1.71 -4.41
CA ALA A 70 -16.93 -1.78 -2.98
C ALA A 70 -15.55 -2.39 -2.64
N TRP A 71 -15.31 -2.67 -1.35
CA TRP A 71 -14.08 -3.32 -0.88
C TRP A 71 -14.39 -4.28 0.27
N GLU A 72 -13.52 -5.28 0.46
CA GLU A 72 -13.53 -6.13 1.63
C GLU A 72 -12.79 -5.45 2.79
N SER A 73 -13.51 -5.24 3.88
CA SER A 73 -12.97 -4.65 5.10
C SER A 73 -12.18 -5.68 5.91
N THR A 74 -10.96 -5.34 6.33
CA THR A 74 -10.13 -6.20 7.19
C THR A 74 -9.28 -5.39 8.16
N ASP A 75 -9.19 -5.86 9.41
CA ASP A 75 -8.38 -5.26 10.48
C ASP A 75 -6.88 -5.32 10.20
N ALA A 76 -6.44 -6.12 9.21
CA ALA A 76 -5.05 -6.18 8.81
C ALA A 76 -4.49 -4.80 8.44
N PHE A 77 -5.30 -3.89 7.89
CA PHE A 77 -4.88 -2.52 7.56
C PHE A 77 -4.61 -1.65 8.78
N GLU A 78 -4.97 -2.09 10.00
CA GLU A 78 -4.72 -1.37 11.25
C GLU A 78 -3.58 -2.01 12.07
N ASP A 79 -2.99 -3.11 11.58
CA ASP A 79 -1.93 -3.88 12.24
C ASP A 79 -0.55 -3.63 11.63
N SER A 80 0.47 -3.40 12.46
CA SER A 80 1.86 -3.18 12.02
C SER A 80 2.44 -4.34 11.20
N ARG A 81 1.96 -5.58 11.38
CA ARG A 81 2.36 -6.76 10.60
C ARG A 81 2.05 -6.61 9.10
N PHE A 82 1.10 -5.76 8.73
CA PHE A 82 0.84 -5.46 7.33
C PHE A 82 2.06 -4.82 6.66
N CYS A 83 2.68 -3.87 7.36
CA CYS A 83 3.85 -3.14 6.88
C CYS A 83 5.11 -4.01 6.83
N SER A 84 5.20 -5.06 7.66
CA SER A 84 6.38 -5.93 7.70
C SER A 84 6.61 -6.72 6.41
N THR A 85 5.59 -6.84 5.54
CA THR A 85 5.77 -7.51 4.24
C THR A 85 6.78 -6.80 3.33
N CYS A 86 6.98 -5.50 3.53
CA CYS A 86 7.99 -4.70 2.84
C CYS A 86 9.08 -4.21 3.81
N HIS A 87 8.70 -3.83 5.04
CA HIS A 87 9.60 -3.22 6.02
C HIS A 87 10.33 -4.21 6.95
N GLN A 88 10.45 -5.46 6.52
CA GLN A 88 11.22 -6.46 7.22
C GLN A 88 11.85 -7.39 6.20
N PHE A 89 13.17 -7.42 6.16
CA PHE A 89 13.85 -8.44 5.38
C PHE A 89 13.69 -9.80 6.05
N GLY A 90 13.54 -10.84 5.24
CA GLY A 90 13.53 -12.21 5.73
C GLY A 90 14.88 -12.61 6.32
N ALA A 91 14.94 -13.75 7.00
CA ALA A 91 16.17 -14.24 7.65
C ALA A 91 17.39 -14.38 6.71
N ASN A 92 17.14 -14.57 5.41
CA ASN A 92 18.17 -14.65 4.35
C ASN A 92 18.30 -13.35 3.54
N GLY A 93 17.72 -12.24 4.01
CA GLY A 93 17.80 -10.95 3.35
C GLY A 93 19.18 -10.32 3.41
N TYR A 94 19.33 -9.18 2.73
CA TYR A 94 20.61 -8.47 2.73
C TYR A 94 21.02 -8.07 4.15
N ALA A 95 22.24 -8.43 4.53
CA ALA A 95 22.80 -8.17 5.84
C ALA A 95 24.24 -7.68 5.74
N LEU A 96 24.64 -6.83 6.69
CA LEU A 96 26.00 -6.37 6.89
C LEU A 96 26.46 -6.75 8.29
N ASN A 97 27.57 -7.48 8.41
CA ASN A 97 28.10 -7.98 9.69
C ASN A 97 27.05 -8.73 10.54
N GLY A 98 26.19 -9.52 9.90
CA GLY A 98 25.16 -10.32 10.57
C GLY A 98 23.92 -9.53 11.02
N LYS A 99 23.79 -8.25 10.65
CA LYS A 99 22.59 -7.44 10.87
C LYS A 99 21.87 -7.19 9.56
N LEU A 100 20.55 -7.45 9.52
CA LEU A 100 19.72 -7.15 8.36
C LEU A 100 19.75 -5.65 8.06
N LEU A 101 19.81 -5.29 6.78
CA LEU A 101 19.78 -3.89 6.35
C LEU A 101 18.42 -3.23 6.64
N GLU A 102 17.34 -4.00 6.59
CA GLU A 102 16.01 -3.56 6.99
C GLU A 102 15.40 -4.58 7.96
N ASN A 103 15.26 -4.16 9.21
CA ASN A 103 14.76 -4.96 10.33
C ASN A 103 13.66 -4.22 11.12
N THR A 104 13.00 -3.27 10.46
CA THR A 104 12.17 -2.23 11.09
C THR A 104 11.03 -2.82 11.92
N TYR A 105 10.37 -3.88 11.42
CA TYR A 105 9.26 -4.49 12.16
C TYR A 105 9.74 -5.20 13.44
N GLU A 106 10.82 -5.99 13.39
CA GLU A 106 11.33 -6.65 14.59
C GLU A 106 11.94 -5.65 15.58
N GLU A 107 12.53 -4.54 15.10
CA GLU A 107 12.97 -3.43 15.94
C GLU A 107 11.80 -2.72 16.64
N TRP A 108 10.73 -2.41 15.89
CA TRP A 108 9.49 -1.88 16.46
C TRP A 108 8.89 -2.85 17.49
N LYS A 109 8.85 -4.14 17.18
CA LYS A 109 8.31 -5.18 18.05
C LYS A 109 9.11 -5.36 19.34
N ALA A 110 10.41 -5.12 19.31
CA ALA A 110 11.30 -5.17 20.48
C ALA A 110 11.28 -3.87 21.32
N SER A 111 10.61 -2.82 20.85
CA SER A 111 10.42 -1.56 21.57
C SER A 111 9.17 -1.59 22.47
N ASP A 112 8.92 -0.50 23.20
CA ASP A 112 7.68 -0.35 23.99
C ASP A 112 6.43 -0.04 23.14
N TYR A 113 6.58 0.28 21.85
CA TYR A 113 5.46 0.74 21.01
C TYR A 113 4.31 -0.27 20.89
N PRO A 114 4.54 -1.59 20.71
CA PRO A 114 3.48 -2.58 20.67
C PRO A 114 2.66 -2.62 21.98
N GLU A 115 3.34 -2.56 23.14
CA GLU A 115 2.68 -2.56 24.45
C GLU A 115 1.85 -1.30 24.67
N LYS A 116 2.29 -0.18 24.09
CA LYS A 116 1.57 1.11 24.10
C LYS A 116 0.47 1.19 23.03
N GLY A 117 0.27 0.14 22.22
CA GLY A 117 -0.72 0.12 21.14
C GLY A 117 -0.41 1.06 19.97
N VAL A 118 0.84 1.48 19.82
CA VAL A 118 1.28 2.39 18.75
C VAL A 118 1.65 1.57 17.52
N SER A 119 0.72 1.49 16.56
CA SER A 119 0.96 0.83 15.27
C SER A 119 1.70 1.72 14.28
N CYS A 120 2.28 1.14 13.23
CA CYS A 120 2.87 1.89 12.12
C CYS A 120 1.88 2.93 11.57
N GLN A 121 0.63 2.52 11.38
CA GLN A 121 -0.45 3.33 10.84
C GLN A 121 -0.81 4.51 11.75
N SER A 122 -0.72 4.35 13.07
CA SER A 122 -1.08 5.41 14.02
C SER A 122 -0.21 6.67 13.86
N CYS A 123 1.07 6.51 13.50
CA CYS A 123 2.01 7.62 13.26
C CYS A 123 2.16 7.97 11.78
N HIS A 124 2.27 6.98 10.90
CA HIS A 124 2.53 7.20 9.46
C HIS A 124 1.27 7.40 8.63
N MET A 125 0.11 6.96 9.12
CA MET A 125 -1.19 7.12 8.46
C MET A 125 -2.25 7.72 9.40
N PRO A 126 -1.96 8.85 10.08
CA PRO A 126 -2.86 9.41 11.07
C PRO A 126 -4.17 9.83 10.43
N ASP A 127 -5.29 9.47 11.07
CA ASP A 127 -6.63 9.63 10.53
C ASP A 127 -6.84 8.95 9.17
N ARG A 128 -6.09 7.87 8.90
CA ARG A 128 -6.12 7.10 7.65
C ARG A 128 -5.70 7.90 6.43
N ARG A 129 -4.90 8.94 6.65
CA ARG A 129 -4.30 9.71 5.58
C ARG A 129 -3.08 8.97 5.05
N HIS A 130 -2.97 8.91 3.74
CA HIS A 130 -1.86 8.29 3.01
C HIS A 130 -0.64 9.24 2.98
N LEU A 131 -0.05 9.52 4.16
CA LEU A 131 1.04 10.51 4.32
C LEU A 131 2.43 9.87 4.34
N TRP A 132 2.62 8.78 5.09
CA TRP A 132 3.87 8.04 5.26
C TRP A 132 5.09 8.93 5.52
N ARG A 133 4.91 9.94 6.36
CA ARG A 133 5.99 10.88 6.73
C ARG A 133 7.15 10.09 7.32
N GLY A 134 8.36 10.39 6.89
CA GLY A 134 9.58 9.71 7.32
C GLY A 134 10.77 10.66 7.23
N ILE A 135 11.95 10.13 6.92
CA ILE A 135 13.19 10.92 6.87
C ILE A 135 13.15 12.08 5.86
N HIS A 136 12.29 11.99 4.84
CA HIS A 136 12.11 13.02 3.81
C HIS A 136 11.15 14.16 4.24
N ASP A 137 10.54 14.07 5.41
CA ASP A 137 9.72 15.12 6.00
C ASP A 137 10.51 15.79 7.13
N VAL A 138 10.82 17.08 6.96
CA VAL A 138 11.63 17.86 7.92
C VAL A 138 10.89 18.03 9.26
N GLU A 139 9.57 18.13 9.24
CA GLU A 139 8.78 18.28 10.47
C GLU A 139 8.79 16.97 11.27
N MET A 140 8.75 15.82 10.57
CA MET A 140 8.81 14.49 11.18
C MET A 140 10.15 14.18 11.86
N THR A 141 11.24 14.83 11.44
CA THR A 141 12.62 14.52 11.88
C THR A 141 13.20 15.54 12.86
N ARG A 142 12.46 16.61 13.17
CA ARG A 142 12.88 17.61 14.15
C ARG A 142 12.81 17.07 15.58
N SER A 143 13.87 17.32 16.35
CA SER A 143 14.01 17.01 17.79
C SER A 143 13.68 18.21 18.67
#